data_AF-A0A8S1SZS2-F1
#
_entry.id   AF-A0A8S1SZS2-F1
#
_cell.length_a   1.000
_cell.length_b   1.000
_cell.length_c   1.000
_cell.angle_alpha   90.00
_cell.angle_beta   90.00
_cell.angle_gamma   90.00
#
_symmetry.space_group_name_H-M   'P 1'
#
loop_
_entity.id
_entity.type
_entity.pdbx_description
1 polymer ?
#
loop_
_entity_poly.entity_id
_entity_poly.type
_entity_poly.pdbx_seq_one_letter_code
_entity_poly.pdbx_strand_id
1 'polypeptide(L)'
;MGTSESQMQQQIVNNTEFQKYLKQICFKVPKSGLNKNYFDNVLENLNQFKVIQIGSTPLGDRLYDVLNAKNQNKVTSDILYQFLTDLYTNRESRCLYTFQAYCLEGKNIQKQVMERNFIAMVVESWERAFTVLVEQLPENKKKQDGDLIENWSKSQQQKEIVKKAAQACFKNLSKSLNNQAEYLAFKNWICSESQDKIVAKYDGNVVVIPLTLYKFVQ
;
A
#
# COMPACT_ATOMS: atom_id res chain seq x y z
N MET A 1 -10.83 -24.99 -2.58
CA MET A 1 -10.28 -25.72 -1.43
C MET A 1 -9.38 -24.74 -0.69
N GLY A 2 -9.89 -24.12 0.38
CA GLY A 2 -9.17 -23.08 1.11
C GLY A 2 -8.39 -23.68 2.28
N THR A 3 -7.09 -23.47 2.32
CA THR A 3 -6.27 -23.66 3.54
C THR A 3 -6.83 -22.75 4.64
N SER A 4 -7.14 -23.32 5.81
CA SER A 4 -7.73 -22.56 6.91
C SER A 4 -6.75 -21.49 7.42
N GLU A 5 -7.26 -20.33 7.86
CA GLU A 5 -6.43 -19.25 8.42
C GLU A 5 -5.51 -19.73 9.55
N SER A 6 -5.96 -20.74 10.31
CA SER A 6 -5.19 -21.43 11.35
C SER A 6 -3.99 -22.23 10.81
N GLN A 7 -4.09 -22.84 9.62
CA GLN A 7 -2.99 -23.57 8.99
C GLN A 7 -1.94 -22.62 8.40
N MET A 8 -2.36 -21.48 7.84
CA MET A 8 -1.43 -20.41 7.42
C MET A 8 -0.69 -19.81 8.63
N GLN A 9 -1.40 -19.51 9.73
CA GLN A 9 -0.77 -19.02 10.96
C GLN A 9 0.26 -20.01 11.52
N GLN A 10 -0.02 -21.32 11.50
CA GLN A 10 0.93 -22.34 11.97
C GLN A 10 2.14 -22.57 11.06
N GLN A 11 1.99 -22.49 9.73
CA GLN A 11 3.15 -22.56 8.81
C GLN A 11 4.05 -21.31 8.89
N ILE A 12 3.46 -20.15 9.20
CA ILE A 12 4.14 -18.85 9.24
C ILE A 12 4.88 -18.61 10.56
N VAL A 13 4.33 -19.06 11.70
CA VAL A 13 5.03 -19.05 13.00
C VAL A 13 6.35 -19.87 12.94
N ASN A 14 6.47 -20.78 11.98
CA ASN A 14 7.67 -21.60 11.74
C ASN A 14 8.55 -21.15 10.57
N ASN A 15 8.25 -20.04 9.87
CA ASN A 15 9.14 -19.51 8.83
C ASN A 15 10.36 -18.83 9.47
N THR A 16 11.31 -19.65 9.90
CA THR A 16 12.53 -19.20 10.57
C THR A 16 13.39 -18.29 9.69
N GLU A 17 13.29 -18.38 8.37
CA GLU A 17 14.02 -17.52 7.43
C GLU A 17 13.45 -16.10 7.41
N PHE A 18 12.13 -15.95 7.32
CA PHE A 18 11.48 -14.65 7.41
C PHE A 18 11.78 -13.96 8.74
N GLN A 19 11.68 -14.68 9.86
CA GLN A 19 11.98 -14.14 11.19
C GLN A 19 13.46 -13.77 11.34
N LYS A 20 14.38 -14.57 10.81
CA LYS A 20 15.82 -14.22 10.77
C LYS A 20 16.06 -12.98 9.92
N TYR A 21 15.44 -12.90 8.75
CA TYR A 21 15.54 -11.74 7.87
C TYR A 21 15.02 -10.48 8.56
N LEU A 22 13.81 -10.50 9.14
CA LEU A 22 13.24 -9.38 9.88
C LEU A 22 14.18 -8.89 10.99
N LYS A 23 14.76 -9.80 11.78
CA LYS A 23 15.72 -9.44 12.82
C LYS A 23 16.95 -8.74 12.24
N GLN A 24 17.50 -9.24 11.13
CA GLN A 24 18.68 -8.64 10.48
C GLN A 24 18.41 -7.23 9.95
N ILE A 25 17.26 -6.99 9.33
CA ILE A 25 16.92 -5.65 8.83
C ILE A 25 16.57 -4.69 9.96
N CYS A 26 15.79 -5.13 10.95
CA CYS A 26 15.38 -4.25 12.05
C CYS A 26 16.58 -3.84 12.92
N PHE A 27 17.56 -4.72 13.12
CA PHE A 27 18.79 -4.40 13.87
C PHE A 27 19.64 -3.29 13.21
N LYS A 28 19.49 -3.07 11.90
CA LYS A 28 20.19 -2.01 11.17
C LYS A 28 19.49 -0.66 11.25
N VAL A 29 18.32 -0.56 11.90
CA VAL A 29 17.62 0.71 12.11
C VAL A 29 18.48 1.62 13.00
N PRO A 30 18.83 2.84 12.55
CA PRO A 30 19.62 3.77 13.35
C PRO A 30 18.95 4.14 14.68
N LYS A 31 19.73 4.45 15.71
CA LYS A 31 19.21 4.96 17.00
C LYS A 31 18.43 6.28 16.86
N SER A 32 18.75 7.06 15.82
CA SER A 32 18.04 8.28 15.43
C SER A 32 16.63 8.01 14.90
N GLY A 33 16.29 6.75 14.63
CA GLY A 33 15.02 6.33 14.05
C GLY A 33 15.19 5.89 12.59
N LEU A 34 14.19 5.14 12.14
CA LEU A 34 13.99 4.75 10.75
C LEU A 34 13.78 6.00 9.88
N ASN A 35 14.46 6.07 8.74
CA ASN A 35 14.16 7.05 7.70
C ASN A 35 13.36 6.41 6.56
N LYS A 36 12.73 7.25 5.72
CA LYS A 36 11.83 6.80 4.66
C LYS A 36 12.51 5.91 3.62
N ASN A 37 13.68 6.31 3.13
CA ASN A 37 14.43 5.52 2.15
C ASN A 37 14.77 4.12 2.67
N TYR A 38 15.15 4.00 3.95
CA TYR A 38 15.40 2.71 4.56
C TYR A 38 14.12 1.88 4.68
N PHE A 39 13.00 2.49 5.03
CA PHE A 39 11.70 1.81 5.09
C PHE A 39 11.27 1.29 3.72
N ASP A 40 11.38 2.10 2.66
CA ASP A 40 11.06 1.68 1.30
C ASP A 40 11.95 0.51 0.86
N ASN A 41 13.27 0.60 1.08
CA ASN A 41 14.20 -0.48 0.79
C ASN A 41 13.83 -1.77 1.55
N VAL A 42 13.39 -1.66 2.81
CA VAL A 42 12.92 -2.80 3.58
C VAL A 42 11.70 -3.42 2.91
N LEU A 43 10.70 -2.62 2.56
CA LEU A 43 9.46 -3.07 1.94
C LEU A 43 9.68 -3.72 0.57
N GLU A 44 10.55 -3.17 -0.27
CA GLU A 44 10.92 -3.73 -1.58
C GLU A 44 11.55 -5.11 -1.44
N ASN A 45 12.45 -5.27 -0.48
CA ASN A 45 13.15 -6.54 -0.27
C ASN A 45 12.25 -7.62 0.35
N LEU A 46 11.06 -7.30 0.87
CA LEU A 46 10.15 -8.33 1.37
C LEU A 46 9.62 -9.21 0.23
N ASN A 47 9.59 -8.73 -1.02
CA ASN A 47 9.07 -9.46 -2.19
C ASN A 47 9.65 -10.89 -2.33
N GLN A 48 10.88 -11.13 -1.85
CA GLN A 48 11.50 -12.46 -1.82
C GLN A 48 10.70 -13.49 -0.99
N PHE A 49 9.81 -13.05 -0.10
CA PHE A 49 8.94 -13.87 0.74
C PHE A 49 7.50 -13.96 0.23
N LYS A 50 7.30 -13.82 -1.09
CA LYS A 50 5.97 -13.83 -1.74
C LYS A 50 5.00 -12.79 -1.18
N VAL A 51 5.51 -11.66 -0.71
CA VAL A 51 4.63 -10.53 -0.38
C VAL A 51 4.46 -9.63 -1.58
N ILE A 52 3.32 -8.94 -1.64
CA ILE A 52 3.07 -7.92 -2.66
C ILE A 52 4.03 -6.74 -2.48
N GLN A 53 4.50 -6.18 -3.59
CA GLN A 53 5.36 -5.01 -3.57
C GLN A 53 4.56 -3.78 -3.14
N ILE A 54 4.89 -3.25 -1.96
CA ILE A 54 4.33 -2.00 -1.44
C ILE A 54 5.37 -0.89 -1.29
N GLY A 55 6.67 -1.19 -1.42
CA GLY A 55 7.73 -0.18 -1.42
C GLY A 55 7.59 0.78 -2.60
N SER A 56 7.84 2.07 -2.36
CA SER A 56 7.67 3.14 -3.36
C SER A 56 6.29 3.17 -4.03
N THR A 57 5.25 2.87 -3.25
CA THR A 57 3.84 3.05 -3.64
C THR A 57 3.18 4.05 -2.69
N PRO A 58 2.08 4.73 -3.09
CA PRO A 58 1.37 5.64 -2.20
C PRO A 58 0.91 4.99 -0.90
N LEU A 59 0.53 3.70 -0.94
CA LEU A 59 0.20 2.94 0.26
C LEU A 59 1.43 2.76 1.16
N GLY A 60 2.56 2.33 0.60
CA GLY A 60 3.84 2.23 1.33
C GLY A 60 4.27 3.55 1.95
N ASP A 61 4.17 4.62 1.16
CA ASP A 61 4.50 5.99 1.57
C ASP A 61 3.71 6.42 2.80
N ARG A 62 2.39 6.21 2.77
CA ARG A 62 1.51 6.56 3.88
C ARG A 62 1.68 5.63 5.08
N LEU A 63 2.09 4.38 4.89
CA LEU A 63 2.39 3.48 6.01
C LEU A 63 3.59 3.96 6.82
N TYR A 64 4.63 4.48 6.17
CA TYR A 64 5.74 5.13 6.87
C TYR A 64 5.26 6.30 7.73
N ASP A 65 4.40 7.16 7.16
CA ASP A 65 3.89 8.33 7.86
C ASP A 65 2.92 7.95 9.00
N VAL A 66 2.12 6.90 8.83
CA VAL A 66 1.29 6.30 9.88
C VAL A 66 2.16 5.80 11.04
N LEU A 67 3.26 5.10 10.75
CA LEU A 67 4.19 4.65 11.79
C LEU A 67 4.82 5.83 12.52
N ASN A 68 5.21 6.89 11.82
CA ASN A 68 5.74 8.09 12.46
C ASN A 68 4.69 8.80 13.33
N ALA A 69 3.48 8.98 12.82
CA ALA A 69 2.38 9.61 13.55
C ALA A 69 2.08 8.87 14.87
N LYS A 70 2.06 7.53 14.85
CA LYS A 70 1.80 6.70 16.03
C LYS A 70 2.93 6.71 17.05
N ASN A 71 4.16 7.02 16.63
CA ASN A 71 5.36 6.87 17.44
C ASN A 71 6.14 8.18 17.58
N GLN A 72 5.45 9.33 17.58
CA GLN A 72 6.02 10.66 17.83
C GLN A 72 7.22 10.99 16.92
N ASN A 73 7.13 10.61 15.64
CA ASN A 73 8.18 10.74 14.62
C ASN A 73 9.47 9.95 14.90
N LYS A 74 9.38 8.89 15.71
CA LYS A 74 10.51 8.00 16.00
C LYS A 74 10.10 6.54 15.90
N VAL A 75 10.33 5.95 14.74
CA VAL A 75 10.15 4.51 14.52
C VAL A 75 11.45 3.79 14.87
N THR A 76 11.41 2.97 15.92
CA THR A 76 12.54 2.15 16.40
C THR A 76 12.58 0.80 15.70
N SER A 77 13.67 0.04 15.91
CA SER A 77 13.79 -1.37 15.48
C SER A 77 12.60 -2.20 15.95
N ASP A 78 12.19 -2.08 17.21
CA ASP A 78 11.10 -2.89 17.78
C ASP A 78 9.75 -2.55 17.16
N ILE A 79 9.50 -1.26 16.92
CA ILE A 79 8.28 -0.80 16.24
C ILE A 79 8.24 -1.34 14.80
N LEU A 80 9.35 -1.26 14.06
CA LEU A 80 9.43 -1.77 12.70
C LEU A 80 9.25 -3.29 12.68
N TYR A 81 9.89 -4.02 13.58
CA TYR A 81 9.79 -5.47 13.70
C TYR A 81 8.34 -5.91 13.97
N GLN A 82 7.68 -5.26 14.93
CA GLN A 82 6.29 -5.55 15.26
C GLN A 82 5.38 -5.26 14.07
N PHE A 83 5.55 -4.10 13.41
CA PHE A 83 4.80 -3.74 12.21
C PHE A 83 4.94 -4.78 11.10
N LEU A 84 6.16 -5.18 10.75
CA LEU A 84 6.40 -6.14 9.68
C LEU A 84 5.88 -7.54 10.03
N THR A 85 5.99 -7.92 11.30
CA THR A 85 5.42 -9.17 11.81
C THR A 85 3.89 -9.15 11.70
N ASP A 86 3.25 -8.05 12.10
CA ASP A 86 1.79 -7.90 12.01
C ASP A 86 1.31 -7.91 10.56
N LEU A 87 2.02 -7.25 9.65
CA LEU A 87 1.71 -7.29 8.22
C LEU A 87 1.76 -8.73 7.67
N TYR A 88 2.77 -9.49 8.04
CA TYR A 88 2.95 -10.85 7.53
C TYR A 88 1.96 -11.84 8.14
N THR A 89 1.65 -11.71 9.43
CA THR A 89 0.93 -12.74 10.20
C THR A 89 -0.55 -12.46 10.42
N ASN A 90 -0.98 -11.19 10.38
CA ASN A 90 -2.29 -10.78 10.87
C ASN A 90 -3.11 -10.03 9.81
N ARG A 91 -4.20 -10.64 9.33
CA ARG A 91 -5.14 -10.02 8.37
C ARG A 91 -5.86 -8.81 8.96
N GLU A 92 -6.22 -8.85 10.24
CA GLU A 92 -6.87 -7.72 10.90
C GLU A 92 -5.94 -6.51 10.99
N SER A 93 -4.67 -6.74 11.34
CA SER A 93 -3.66 -5.69 11.35
C SER A 93 -3.49 -5.08 9.95
N ARG A 94 -3.50 -5.88 8.89
CA ARG A 94 -3.46 -5.40 7.50
C ARG A 94 -4.64 -4.49 7.16
N CYS A 95 -5.85 -4.86 7.56
CA CYS A 95 -7.04 -4.01 7.39
C CYS A 95 -6.90 -2.70 8.16
N LEU A 96 -6.43 -2.76 9.42
CA LEU A 96 -6.22 -1.58 10.25
C LEU A 96 -5.16 -0.64 9.70
N TYR A 97 -4.01 -1.15 9.25
CA TYR A 97 -2.95 -0.34 8.65
C TYR A 97 -3.40 0.28 7.32
N THR A 98 -4.14 -0.46 6.50
CA THR A 98 -4.75 0.10 5.28
C THR A 98 -5.69 1.24 5.64
N PHE A 99 -6.60 1.04 6.61
CA PHE A 99 -7.50 2.10 7.08
C PHE A 99 -6.74 3.33 7.59
N GLN A 100 -5.73 3.13 8.44
CA GLN A 100 -4.91 4.21 8.99
C GLN A 100 -4.21 5.03 7.90
N ALA A 101 -3.72 4.38 6.84
CA ALA A 101 -3.11 5.07 5.70
C ALA A 101 -4.11 5.96 4.94
N TYR A 102 -5.36 5.54 4.83
CA TYR A 102 -6.44 6.34 4.23
C TYR A 102 -6.98 7.44 5.15
N CYS A 103 -6.84 7.27 6.46
CA CYS A 103 -7.20 8.26 7.48
C CYS A 103 -6.11 9.31 7.73
N LEU A 104 -4.93 9.20 7.11
CA LEU A 104 -3.83 10.11 7.36
C LEU A 104 -4.10 11.50 6.74
N GLU A 105 -4.01 12.55 7.56
CA GLU A 105 -4.02 13.96 7.13
C GLU A 105 -2.84 14.71 7.74
N GLY A 106 -1.82 14.99 6.92
CA GLY A 106 -0.54 15.49 7.40
C GLY A 106 0.12 14.49 8.36
N LYS A 107 0.29 14.88 9.62
CA LYS A 107 0.89 14.02 10.68
C LYS A 107 -0.14 13.36 11.60
N ASN A 108 -1.43 13.54 11.33
CA ASN A 108 -2.51 13.06 12.19
C ASN A 108 -3.31 11.95 11.51
N ILE A 109 -3.62 10.90 12.26
CA ILE A 109 -4.50 9.82 11.80
C ILE A 109 -5.92 10.15 12.26
N GLN A 110 -6.81 10.41 11.31
CA GLN A 110 -8.22 10.69 11.57
C GLN A 110 -8.99 9.42 12.00
N LYS A 111 -10.18 9.62 12.55
CA LYS A 111 -11.06 8.49 12.96
C LYS A 111 -11.78 7.83 11.79
N GLN A 112 -11.87 8.50 10.65
CA GLN A 112 -12.66 8.10 9.49
C GLN A 112 -11.89 8.45 8.22
N VAL A 113 -12.13 7.68 7.16
CA VAL A 113 -11.60 7.99 5.83
C VAL A 113 -12.47 9.09 5.24
N MET A 114 -11.85 10.21 4.87
CA MET A 114 -12.50 11.28 4.12
C MET A 114 -12.50 10.97 2.63
N GLU A 115 -13.57 11.33 1.91
CA GLU A 115 -13.66 11.14 0.45
C GLU A 115 -12.41 11.66 -0.29
N ARG A 116 -11.94 12.85 0.09
CA ARG A 116 -10.73 13.47 -0.49
C ARG A 116 -9.48 12.59 -0.36
N ASN A 117 -9.28 11.93 0.79
CA ASN A 117 -8.09 11.12 1.05
C ASN A 117 -8.15 9.80 0.29
N PHE A 118 -9.36 9.24 0.15
CA PHE A 118 -9.62 8.07 -0.67
C PHE A 118 -9.33 8.33 -2.14
N ILE A 119 -9.88 9.42 -2.69
CA ILE A 119 -9.64 9.84 -4.07
C ILE A 119 -8.14 10.07 -4.30
N ALA A 120 -7.49 10.81 -3.40
CA ALA A 120 -6.05 11.09 -3.50
C ALA A 120 -5.25 9.79 -3.58
N MET A 121 -5.52 8.82 -2.70
CA MET A 121 -4.83 7.52 -2.72
C MET A 121 -5.00 6.80 -4.07
N VAL A 122 -6.21 6.79 -4.63
CA VAL A 122 -6.50 6.12 -5.91
C VAL A 122 -5.82 6.82 -7.08
N VAL A 123 -5.87 8.15 -7.14
CA VAL A 123 -5.23 8.95 -8.20
C VAL A 123 -3.71 8.87 -8.13
N GLU A 124 -3.13 9.00 -6.93
CA GLU A 124 -1.68 8.84 -6.71
C GLU A 124 -1.22 7.44 -7.11
N SER A 125 -2.01 6.40 -6.81
CA SER A 125 -1.68 5.01 -7.16
C SER A 125 -1.78 4.76 -8.66
N TRP A 126 -2.72 5.42 -9.33
CA TRP A 126 -2.81 5.44 -10.79
C TRP A 126 -1.58 6.07 -11.43
N GLU A 127 -1.21 7.27 -11.01
CA GLU A 127 -0.03 7.97 -11.54
C GLU A 127 1.25 7.18 -11.29
N ARG A 128 1.41 6.58 -10.11
CA ARG A 128 2.55 5.71 -9.81
C ARG A 128 2.57 4.47 -10.69
N ALA A 129 1.43 3.84 -10.95
CA ALA A 129 1.36 2.65 -11.80
C ALA A 129 1.91 2.92 -13.21
N PHE A 130 1.57 4.07 -13.81
CA PHE A 130 2.09 4.44 -15.13
C PHE A 130 3.54 4.91 -15.09
N THR A 131 3.96 5.58 -14.02
CA THR A 131 5.37 5.96 -13.84
C THR A 131 6.25 4.71 -13.78
N VAL A 132 5.89 3.73 -12.94
CA VAL A 132 6.63 2.45 -12.83
C VAL A 132 6.56 1.66 -14.14
N LEU A 133 5.43 1.71 -14.84
CA LEU A 133 5.28 1.04 -16.14
C LEU A 133 6.32 1.59 -17.14
N VAL A 134 6.51 2.91 -17.19
CA VAL A 134 7.52 3.56 -18.04
C VAL A 134 8.95 3.26 -17.55
N GLU A 135 9.18 3.22 -16.23
CA GLU A 135 10.47 2.83 -15.64
C GLU A 135 10.89 1.40 -16.03
N GLN A 136 9.94 0.49 -16.23
CA GLN A 136 10.17 -0.91 -16.59
C GLN A 136 10.31 -1.16 -18.11
N LEU A 137 10.00 -0.18 -18.97
CA LEU A 137 10.13 -0.35 -20.41
C LEU A 137 11.60 -0.50 -20.82
N PRO A 138 11.90 -1.30 -21.86
CA PRO A 138 13.20 -1.29 -22.51
C PRO A 138 13.60 0.12 -22.97
N GLU A 139 14.88 0.47 -22.90
CA GLU A 139 15.36 1.84 -23.15
C GLU A 139 14.91 2.44 -24.49
N ASN A 140 14.86 1.63 -25.55
CA ASN A 140 14.35 2.04 -26.86
C ASN A 140 12.85 2.38 -26.83
N LYS A 141 12.06 1.58 -26.12
CA LYS A 141 10.61 1.80 -25.94
C LYS A 141 10.34 2.98 -25.01
N LYS A 142 11.12 3.12 -23.94
CA LYS A 142 11.03 4.25 -23.03
C LYS A 142 11.24 5.59 -23.75
N LYS A 143 12.23 5.68 -24.64
CA LYS A 143 12.47 6.88 -25.47
C LYS A 143 11.35 7.17 -26.47
N GLN A 144 10.69 6.14 -26.99
CA GLN A 144 9.65 6.27 -27.99
C GLN A 144 8.30 6.64 -27.37
N ASP A 145 7.92 5.92 -26.31
CA ASP A 145 6.56 5.89 -25.79
C ASP A 145 6.45 6.45 -24.36
N GLY A 146 7.57 6.62 -23.65
CA GLY A 146 7.57 7.00 -22.23
C GLY A 146 6.87 8.33 -21.97
N ASP A 147 7.24 9.38 -22.69
CA ASP A 147 6.61 10.69 -22.58
C ASP A 147 5.12 10.65 -22.93
N LEU A 148 4.74 9.84 -23.92
CA LEU A 148 3.35 9.69 -24.33
C LEU A 148 2.50 9.05 -23.22
N ILE A 149 3.01 7.98 -22.60
CA ILE A 149 2.34 7.26 -21.51
C ILE A 149 2.25 8.14 -20.26
N GLU A 150 3.34 8.82 -19.89
CA GLU A 150 3.36 9.74 -18.75
C GLU A 150 2.40 10.93 -18.94
N ASN A 151 2.45 11.58 -20.09
CA ASN A 151 1.58 12.72 -20.38
C ASN A 151 0.11 12.30 -20.44
N TRP A 152 -0.20 11.13 -21.00
CA TRP A 152 -1.55 10.61 -21.02
C TRP A 152 -2.06 10.33 -19.60
N SER A 153 -1.30 9.60 -18.79
CA SER A 153 -1.71 9.23 -17.43
C SER A 153 -1.85 10.44 -16.50
N LYS A 154 -1.03 11.48 -16.69
CA LYS A 154 -1.05 12.74 -15.94
C LYS A 154 -1.95 13.82 -16.57
N SER A 155 -2.61 13.55 -17.69
CA SER A 155 -3.50 14.52 -18.33
C SER A 155 -4.71 14.84 -17.44
N GLN A 156 -5.17 16.08 -17.47
CA GLN A 156 -6.32 16.51 -16.66
C GLN A 156 -7.59 15.69 -16.98
N GLN A 157 -7.76 15.30 -18.25
CA GLN A 157 -8.88 14.46 -18.67
C GLN A 157 -8.85 13.09 -17.99
N GLN A 158 -7.70 12.40 -17.98
CA GLN A 158 -7.59 11.09 -17.34
C GLN A 158 -7.70 11.18 -15.82
N LYS A 159 -7.09 12.19 -15.20
CA LYS A 159 -7.23 12.44 -13.76
C LYS A 159 -8.69 12.60 -13.35
N GLU A 160 -9.49 13.35 -14.11
CA GLU A 160 -10.91 13.51 -13.82
C GLU A 160 -11.73 12.23 -14.02
N ILE A 161 -11.36 11.37 -14.98
CA ILE A 161 -11.99 10.04 -15.16
C ILE A 161 -11.71 9.17 -13.92
N VAL A 162 -10.44 9.06 -13.51
CA VAL A 162 -10.03 8.26 -12.35
C VAL A 162 -10.68 8.80 -11.07
N LYS A 163 -10.72 10.12 -10.90
CA LYS A 163 -11.38 10.78 -9.78
C LYS A 163 -12.88 10.47 -9.71
N LYS A 164 -13.61 10.54 -10.83
CA LYS A 164 -15.03 10.18 -10.87
C LYS A 164 -15.27 8.71 -10.52
N ALA A 165 -14.39 7.81 -10.98
CA ALA A 165 -14.46 6.39 -10.62
C ALA A 165 -14.21 6.19 -9.12
N ALA A 166 -13.20 6.84 -8.55
CA ALA A 166 -12.91 6.81 -7.12
C ALA A 166 -14.06 7.37 -6.27
N GLN A 167 -14.67 8.48 -6.70
CA GLN A 167 -15.87 9.06 -6.07
C GLN A 167 -17.05 8.08 -6.07
N ALA A 168 -17.32 7.42 -7.21
CA ALA A 168 -18.39 6.43 -7.31
C ALA A 168 -18.15 5.23 -6.37
N CYS A 169 -16.90 4.76 -6.25
CA CYS A 169 -16.53 3.75 -5.28
C CYS A 169 -16.76 4.24 -3.84
N PHE A 170 -16.28 5.44 -3.53
CA PHE A 170 -16.37 5.97 -2.17
C PHE A 170 -17.82 6.21 -1.73
N LYS A 171 -18.71 6.68 -2.61
CA LYS A 171 -20.14 6.82 -2.32
C LYS A 171 -20.81 5.51 -1.92
N ASN A 172 -20.35 4.37 -2.46
CA ASN A 172 -20.87 3.07 -2.06
C ASN A 172 -20.41 2.65 -0.65
N LEU A 173 -19.23 3.11 -0.26
CA LEU A 173 -18.61 2.87 1.03
C LEU A 173 -19.17 3.79 2.14
N SER A 174 -19.44 5.06 1.82
CA SER A 174 -19.85 6.10 2.79
C SER A 174 -21.37 6.25 2.96
N LYS A 175 -22.17 5.27 2.55
CA LYS A 175 -23.64 5.39 2.45
C LYS A 175 -24.34 5.86 3.75
N SER A 176 -23.71 5.69 4.90
CA SER A 176 -24.23 6.07 6.22
C SER A 176 -23.70 7.39 6.78
N LEU A 177 -22.63 7.97 6.22
CA LEU A 177 -21.90 9.09 6.82
C LEU A 177 -21.46 10.05 5.71
N ASN A 178 -22.11 11.21 5.62
CA ASN A 178 -21.85 12.28 4.64
C ASN A 178 -20.36 12.40 4.21
N ASN A 179 -19.98 11.73 3.11
CA ASN A 179 -18.63 11.71 2.54
C ASN A 179 -17.51 11.23 3.50
N GLN A 180 -17.85 10.35 4.45
CA GLN A 180 -16.92 9.74 5.41
C GLN A 180 -17.14 8.22 5.49
N ALA A 181 -16.09 7.47 5.79
CA ALA A 181 -16.18 6.04 6.00
C ALA A 181 -15.52 5.63 7.32
N GLU A 182 -16.31 4.96 8.18
CA GLU A 182 -15.82 4.34 9.41
C GLU A 182 -15.08 3.03 9.15
N TYR A 183 -14.32 2.58 10.15
CA TYR A 183 -13.50 1.38 10.05
C TYR A 183 -14.28 0.14 9.61
N LEU A 184 -15.47 -0.10 10.16
CA LEU A 184 -16.23 -1.31 9.83
C LEU A 184 -16.68 -1.32 8.35
N ALA A 185 -17.19 -0.20 7.85
CA ALA A 185 -17.56 -0.05 6.44
C ALA A 185 -16.33 -0.19 5.54
N PHE A 186 -15.21 0.43 5.91
CA PHE A 186 -13.95 0.38 5.16
C PHE A 186 -13.34 -1.02 5.13
N LYS A 187 -13.36 -1.72 6.27
CA LYS A 187 -12.92 -3.10 6.39
C LYS A 187 -13.74 -4.02 5.49
N ASN A 188 -15.06 -3.87 5.45
CA ASN A 188 -15.91 -4.65 4.55
C ASN A 188 -15.56 -4.41 3.08
N TRP A 189 -15.22 -3.16 2.71
CA TRP A 189 -14.73 -2.85 1.37
C TRP A 189 -13.38 -3.52 1.06
N ILE A 190 -12.40 -3.44 1.98
CA ILE A 190 -11.10 -4.12 1.86
C ILE A 190 -11.30 -5.62 1.64
N CYS A 191 -12.13 -6.25 2.47
CA CYS A 191 -12.39 -7.69 2.42
C CYS A 191 -13.23 -8.12 1.21
N SER A 192 -13.90 -7.20 0.53
CA SER A 192 -14.67 -7.52 -0.69
C SER A 192 -13.78 -7.84 -1.88
N GLU A 193 -12.51 -7.42 -1.84
CA GLU A 193 -11.48 -7.62 -2.87
C GLU A 193 -11.83 -7.12 -4.28
N SER A 194 -12.96 -6.44 -4.46
CA SER A 194 -13.46 -6.04 -5.77
C SER A 194 -12.56 -5.01 -6.46
N GLN A 195 -11.81 -4.21 -5.68
CA GLN A 195 -10.94 -3.13 -6.15
C GLN A 195 -9.71 -2.97 -5.25
N ASP A 196 -8.89 -4.03 -5.15
CA ASP A 196 -7.74 -4.10 -4.24
C ASP A 196 -6.43 -3.52 -4.81
N LYS A 197 -6.40 -3.15 -6.09
CA LYS A 197 -5.19 -2.70 -6.81
C LYS A 197 -5.50 -1.88 -8.06
N ILE A 198 -4.52 -1.11 -8.50
CA ILE A 198 -4.43 -0.53 -9.84
C ILE A 198 -3.56 -1.43 -10.72
N VAL A 199 -3.99 -1.65 -11.96
CA VAL A 199 -3.22 -2.41 -12.95
C VAL A 199 -2.99 -1.54 -14.17
N ALA A 200 -1.72 -1.22 -14.45
CA ALA A 200 -1.30 -0.54 -15.67
C ALA A 200 -0.71 -1.58 -16.65
N LYS A 201 -1.09 -1.50 -17.92
CA LYS A 201 -0.63 -2.44 -18.96
C LYS A 201 -0.22 -1.68 -20.21
N TYR A 202 0.93 -2.03 -20.76
CA TYR A 202 1.40 -1.50 -22.05
C TYR A 202 2.42 -2.44 -22.69
N ASP A 203 2.20 -2.77 -23.97
CA ASP A 203 3.13 -3.57 -24.79
C ASP A 203 3.65 -4.83 -24.07
N GLY A 204 2.73 -5.62 -23.50
CA GLY A 204 3.06 -6.84 -22.75
C GLY A 204 3.58 -6.63 -21.32
N ASN A 205 3.97 -5.41 -20.94
CA ASN A 205 4.37 -5.07 -19.58
C ASN A 205 3.14 -4.83 -18.70
N VAL A 206 3.21 -5.30 -17.45
CA VAL A 206 2.13 -5.20 -16.48
C VAL A 206 2.70 -4.73 -15.15
N VAL A 207 2.19 -3.60 -14.66
CA VAL A 207 2.48 -3.08 -13.33
C VAL A 207 1.22 -3.17 -12.46
N VAL A 208 1.42 -3.58 -11.21
CA VAL A 208 0.37 -3.67 -10.21
C VAL A 208 0.74 -2.81 -9.01
N ILE A 209 -0.10 -1.84 -8.67
CA ILE A 209 0.03 -1.02 -7.46
C ILE A 209 -1.11 -1.39 -6.51
N PRO A 210 -0.82 -1.97 -5.33
CA PRO A 210 -1.86 -2.34 -4.37
C PRO A 210 -2.50 -1.11 -3.72
N LEU A 211 -3.82 -1.16 -3.56
CA LEU A 211 -4.60 -0.18 -2.80
C LEU A 211 -4.87 -0.65 -1.36
N THR A 212 -4.73 -1.95 -1.10
CA THR A 212 -4.93 -2.53 0.22
C THR A 212 -3.83 -3.53 0.57
N LEU A 213 -3.64 -3.75 1.87
CA LEU A 213 -2.74 -4.79 2.37
C LEU A 213 -3.44 -6.16 2.50
N TYR A 214 -4.71 -6.33 2.14
CA TYR A 214 -5.44 -7.55 2.48
C TYR A 214 -4.78 -8.82 1.93
N LYS A 215 -4.29 -8.76 0.68
CA LYS A 215 -3.53 -9.83 0.02
C LYS A 215 -2.01 -9.69 0.16
N PHE A 216 -1.54 -9.11 1.28
CA PHE A 216 -0.13 -8.81 1.47
C PHE A 216 0.78 -10.02 1.23
N VAL A 217 0.42 -11.20 1.72
CA VAL A 217 1.11 -12.48 1.48
C VAL A 217 0.35 -13.26 0.42
N GLN A 218 1.04 -13.69 -0.64
CA GLN A 218 0.51 -14.46 -1.77
C GLN A 218 0.61 -15.97 -1.56
#